data_AF-A0A4Q1ZU06-F1
#
_entry.id   AF-A0A4Q1ZU06-F1
#
_cell.length_a   1.000
_cell.length_b   1.000
_cell.length_c   1.000
_cell.angle_alpha   90.00
_cell.angle_beta   90.00
_cell.angle_gamma   90.00
#
_symmetry.space_group_name_H-M   'P 1'
#
loop_
_entity.id
_entity.type
_entity.pdbx_description
1 polymer ?
#
loop_
_entity_poly.entity_id
_entity_poly.type
_entity_poly.pdbx_seq_one_letter_code
_entity_poly.pdbx_strand_id
1 'polypeptide(L)'
;MTKKEEKIKALQARIKILESELKQARRAQLAVDAAGFDIWENNFATGESTGTNYNLFKQLGYEDEEMPQSVEEHTRVTVTTRQT
;
A
#
# COMPACT_ATOMS: atom_id res chain seq x y z
N MET A 1 -22.95 2.93 -35.81
CA MET A 1 -22.13 2.25 -34.79
C MET A 1 -23.02 1.26 -34.07
N THR A 2 -22.56 0.02 -33.90
CA THR A 2 -23.32 -1.01 -33.18
C THR A 2 -23.13 -0.86 -31.67
N LYS A 3 -24.11 -1.26 -30.84
CA LYS A 3 -23.98 -1.27 -29.36
C LYS A 3 -22.73 -2.02 -28.87
N LYS A 4 -22.25 -2.99 -29.66
CA LYS A 4 -21.02 -3.75 -29.40
C LYS A 4 -19.77 -2.89 -29.58
N GLU A 5 -19.70 -2.08 -30.64
CA GLU A 5 -18.58 -1.15 -30.90
C GLU A 5 -18.47 -0.08 -29.81
N GLU A 6 -19.59 0.46 -29.35
CA GLU A 6 -19.61 1.43 -28.24
C GLU A 6 -19.09 0.82 -26.94
N LYS A 7 -19.49 -0.42 -26.62
CA LYS A 7 -19.02 -1.15 -25.43
C LYS A 7 -17.52 -1.43 -25.50
N ILE A 8 -17.01 -1.84 -26.67
CA ILE A 8 -15.57 -2.07 -26.88
C ILE A 8 -14.78 -0.77 -26.67
N LYS A 9 -15.26 0.34 -27.24
CA LYS A 9 -14.62 1.65 -27.08
C LYS A 9 -14.60 2.11 -25.62
N ALA A 10 -15.70 1.89 -24.88
CA ALA A 10 -15.77 2.21 -23.46
C ALA A 10 -14.79 1.36 -22.62
N LEU A 11 -14.67 0.06 -22.91
CA LEU A 11 -13.73 -0.82 -22.23
C LEU A 11 -12.28 -0.42 -22.52
N GLN A 12 -11.95 -0.07 -23.76
CA GLN A 12 -10.62 0.43 -24.12
C GLN A 12 -10.28 1.73 -23.39
N ALA A 13 -11.24 2.64 -23.26
CA ALA A 13 -11.05 3.86 -22.48
C ALA A 13 -10.80 3.55 -20.99
N ARG A 14 -11.55 2.60 -20.41
CA ARG A 14 -11.36 2.19 -19.01
C ARG A 14 -10.00 1.55 -18.78
N ILE A 15 -9.54 0.68 -19.67
CA ILE A 15 -8.21 0.06 -19.60
C ILE A 15 -7.12 1.13 -19.59
N LYS A 16 -7.20 2.11 -20.50
CA LYS A 16 -6.21 3.20 -20.57
C LYS A 16 -6.16 4.04 -19.29
N ILE A 17 -7.31 4.26 -18.65
CA ILE A 17 -7.38 4.94 -17.35
C ILE A 17 -6.68 4.11 -16.28
N LEU A 18 -7.00 2.82 -16.17
CA LEU A 18 -6.40 1.91 -15.19
C LEU A 18 -4.88 1.78 -15.37
N GLU A 19 -4.39 1.73 -16.60
CA GLU A 19 -2.95 1.73 -16.90
C GLU A 19 -2.26 3.02 -16.41
N SER A 20 -2.91 4.16 -16.58
CA SER A 20 -2.42 5.44 -16.09
C SER A 20 -2.41 5.50 -14.56
N GLU A 21 -3.48 5.05 -13.91
CA GLU A 21 -3.59 4.95 -12.45
C GLU A 21 -2.50 4.03 -11.89
N LEU A 22 -2.30 2.86 -12.49
CA LEU A 22 -1.25 1.90 -12.10
C LEU A 22 0.15 2.50 -12.24
N LYS A 23 0.41 3.26 -13.32
CA LYS A 23 1.70 3.93 -13.52
C LYS A 23 1.96 4.99 -12.45
N GLN A 24 0.94 5.72 -12.03
CA GLN A 24 1.05 6.71 -10.97
C GLN A 24 1.30 6.04 -9.61
N ALA A 25 0.55 4.98 -9.30
CA ALA A 25 0.75 4.20 -8.08
C ALA A 25 2.17 3.62 -7.99
N ARG A 26 2.70 3.05 -9.08
CA ARG A 26 4.09 2.56 -9.13
C ARG A 26 5.13 3.66 -8.88
N ARG A 27 4.92 4.86 -9.42
CA ARG A 27 5.82 6.00 -9.17
C ARG A 27 5.77 6.47 -7.72
N ALA A 28 4.58 6.49 -7.11
CA ALA A 28 4.42 6.80 -5.71
C ALA A 28 5.15 5.77 -4.83
N GLN A 29 4.97 4.47 -5.13
CA GLN A 29 5.68 3.40 -4.43
C GLN A 29 7.20 3.58 -4.52
N LEU A 30 7.75 3.79 -5.72
CA LEU A 30 9.19 4.02 -5.91
C LEU A 30 9.71 5.25 -5.13
N ALA A 31 8.93 6.31 -5.06
CA ALA A 31 9.32 7.52 -4.32
C ALA A 31 9.34 7.26 -2.81
N VAL A 32 8.36 6.51 -2.30
CA VAL A 32 8.30 6.08 -0.89
C VAL A 32 9.46 5.15 -0.56
N ASP A 33 9.73 4.17 -1.42
CA ASP A 33 10.85 3.25 -1.25
C ASP A 33 12.19 4.00 -1.24
N ALA A 34 12.38 4.96 -2.14
CA ALA A 34 13.59 5.79 -2.19
C ALA A 34 13.73 6.73 -0.97
N ALA A 35 12.61 7.17 -0.39
CA ALA A 35 12.61 7.98 0.82
C ALA A 35 12.81 7.14 2.10
N GLY A 36 12.76 5.80 1.99
CA GLY A 36 12.89 4.89 3.12
C GLY A 36 11.69 4.93 4.07
N PHE A 37 10.51 5.31 3.58
CA PHE A 37 9.29 5.25 4.38
C PHE A 37 8.60 3.90 4.21
N ASP A 38 8.07 3.38 5.32
CA ASP A 38 7.16 2.25 5.32
C ASP A 38 5.72 2.74 5.11
N ILE A 39 4.92 2.03 4.32
CA ILE A 39 3.50 2.34 4.10
C ILE A 39 2.64 1.32 4.85
N TRP A 40 1.65 1.81 5.58
CA TRP A 40 0.69 0.97 6.30
C TRP A 40 -0.74 1.34 5.94
N GLU A 41 -1.55 0.34 5.67
CA GLU A 41 -2.98 0.46 5.48
C GLU A 41 -3.69 -0.20 6.66
N ASN A 42 -4.45 0.60 7.40
CA ASN A 42 -5.14 0.20 8.63
C ASN A 42 -6.64 0.19 8.38
N ASN A 43 -7.27 -0.97 8.44
CA ASN A 43 -8.71 -1.11 8.41
C ASN A 43 -9.26 -1.03 9.83
N PHE A 44 -9.70 0.15 10.25
CA PHE A 44 -10.26 0.36 11.58
C PHE A 44 -11.58 -0.36 11.84
N ALA A 45 -12.29 -0.78 10.80
CA ALA A 45 -13.55 -1.52 10.96
C ALA A 45 -13.29 -3.00 11.27
N THR A 46 -12.27 -3.61 10.66
CA THR A 46 -11.91 -5.03 10.89
C THR A 46 -10.79 -5.20 11.91
N GLY A 47 -10.02 -4.15 12.18
CA GLY A 47 -8.82 -4.20 13.02
C GLY A 47 -7.56 -4.68 12.29
N GLU A 48 -7.65 -4.96 10.99
CA GLU A 48 -6.53 -5.48 10.19
C GLU A 48 -5.55 -4.37 9.80
N SER A 49 -4.26 -4.70 9.81
CA SER A 49 -3.21 -3.83 9.29
C SER A 49 -2.44 -4.58 8.22
N THR A 50 -2.17 -3.91 7.11
CA THR A 50 -1.30 -4.44 6.05
C THR A 50 -0.20 -3.42 5.75
N GLY A 51 1.04 -3.89 5.73
CA GLY A 51 2.21 -3.08 5.43
C GLY A 51 2.70 -3.35 4.02
N THR A 52 3.28 -2.32 3.39
CA THR A 52 4.19 -2.50 2.26
C THR A 52 5.48 -1.79 2.59
N ASN A 53 6.59 -2.41 2.19
CA ASN A 53 7.94 -1.93 2.45
C ASN A 53 8.26 -1.83 3.95
N TYR A 54 8.56 -2.96 4.61
CA TYR A 54 8.85 -3.09 6.05
C TYR A 54 10.30 -2.67 6.43
N ASN A 55 10.85 -1.67 5.75
CA ASN A 55 12.26 -1.34 5.87
C ASN A 55 12.62 -0.86 7.27
N LEU A 56 11.78 -0.06 7.93
CA LEU A 56 12.01 0.40 9.30
C LEU A 56 12.11 -0.79 10.25
N PHE A 57 11.16 -1.72 10.19
CA PHE A 57 11.13 -2.87 11.08
C PHE A 57 12.31 -3.83 10.83
N LYS A 58 12.67 -4.07 9.56
CA LYS A 58 13.87 -4.85 9.21
C LYS A 58 15.15 -4.20 9.70
N GLN A 59 15.27 -2.87 9.59
CA GLN A 59 16.40 -2.12 10.14
C GLN A 59 16.47 -2.19 11.67
N LEU A 60 15.32 -2.32 12.34
CA LEU A 60 15.23 -2.55 13.77
C LEU A 60 15.43 -4.02 14.18
N GLY A 61 15.65 -4.92 13.21
CA GLY A 61 15.97 -6.33 13.45
C GLY A 61 14.77 -7.26 13.59
N TYR A 62 13.57 -6.82 13.20
CA TYR A 62 12.38 -7.66 13.18
C TYR A 62 12.36 -8.59 11.97
N GLU A 63 11.95 -9.83 12.19
CA GLU A 63 11.68 -10.81 11.14
C GLU A 63 10.29 -10.62 10.53
N ASP A 64 10.06 -11.18 9.33
CA ASP A 64 8.80 -10.99 8.59
C ASP A 64 7.58 -11.50 9.38
N GLU A 65 7.73 -12.56 10.18
CA GLU A 65 6.67 -13.10 11.05
C GLU A 65 6.35 -12.21 12.26
N GLU A 66 7.24 -11.28 12.61
CA GLU A 66 7.09 -10.37 13.75
C GLU A 66 6.46 -9.02 13.33
N MET A 67 6.14 -8.87 12.05
CA MET A 67 5.52 -7.68 11.50
C MET A 67 4.07 -7.54 12.02
N PRO A 68 3.64 -6.34 12.45
CA PRO A 68 2.28 -6.10 12.88
C PRO A 68 1.24 -6.56 11.85
N GLN A 69 0.28 -7.36 12.28
CA GLN A 69 -0.84 -7.82 11.44
C GLN A 69 -2.17 -7.14 11.82
N SER A 70 -2.17 -6.37 12.91
CA SER A 70 -3.33 -5.65 13.40
C SER A 70 -3.01 -4.18 13.70
N VAL A 71 -4.06 -3.35 13.70
CA VAL A 71 -3.97 -1.93 14.04
C VAL A 71 -3.49 -1.72 15.49
N GLU A 72 -3.87 -2.61 16.40
CA GLU A 72 -3.47 -2.56 17.81
C GLU A 72 -1.96 -2.79 17.96
N GLU A 73 -1.42 -3.80 17.29
CA GLU A 73 0.02 -4.09 17.28
C GLU A 73 0.83 -2.96 16.67
N HIS A 74 0.36 -2.40 15.55
CA HIS A 74 1.01 -1.28 14.88
C HIS A 74 1.11 -0.04 15.79
N THR A 75 0.02 0.25 16.50
CA THR A 75 -0.03 1.37 17.46
C THR A 75 0.91 1.14 18.63
N ARG A 76 1.00 -0.09 19.15
CA ARG A 76 1.90 -0.45 20.25
C ARG A 76 3.37 -0.23 19.86
N VAL A 77 3.81 -0.72 18.70
CA VAL A 77 5.21 -0.57 18.28
C VAL A 77 5.56 0.90 18.05
N THR A 78 4.68 1.67 17.39
CA THR A 78 4.90 3.10 17.09
C THR A 78 5.03 3.96 18.36
N VAL A 79 4.35 3.58 19.45
CA VAL A 79 4.42 4.29 20.73
C VAL A 79 5.71 3.96 21.49
N THR A 80 6.19 2.72 21.42
CA THR A 80 7.42 2.31 22.11
C THR A 80 8.67 2.94 21.49
N THR A 81 8.73 3.10 20.16
CA THR A 81 9.89 3.70 19.48
C THR A 81 10.04 5.22 19.69
N ARG A 82 9.00 5.92 20.18
CA ARG A 82 9.05 7.37 20.47
C ARG A 82 9.47 7.70 21.91
N GLN A 83 9.64 6.71 22.77
CA GLN A 83 9.95 6.90 24.20
C GLN A 83 11.39 6.55 24.59
N THR A 84 12.25 6.20 23.62
CA THR A 84 13.70 5.98 23.78
C THR A 84 14.47 6.94 22.91
#